data_AF-A0A0N5AVC0-F1
#
_entry.id   AF-A0A0N5AVC0-F1
#
_cell.length_a   1.000
_cell.length_b   1.000
_cell.length_c   1.000
_cell.angle_alpha   90.00
_cell.angle_beta   90.00
_cell.angle_gamma   90.00
#
_symmetry.space_group_name_H-M   'P 1'
#
loop_
_entity.id
_entity.type
_entity.pdbx_description
1 polymer ?
#
loop_
_entity_poly.entity_id
_entity_poly.type
_entity_poly.pdbx_seq_one_letter_code
_entity_poly.pdbx_strand_id
1 'polypeptide(L)' 'MFKDLRFRAISSPPYENVPAFQWSKFDYNTRVRHVGQPDFWKFGPVEPVWETFDVKADI' A
#
# COMPACT_ATOMS: atom_id res chain seq x y z
N MET A 1 -5.62 7.56 -17.90
CA MET A 1 -5.00 6.57 -16.99
C MET A 1 -3.98 5.68 -17.71
N PHE A 2 -4.37 4.70 -18.55
CA PHE A 2 -3.38 3.78 -19.18
C PHE A 2 -2.45 4.46 -20.19
N LYS A 3 -2.98 5.37 -21.02
CA LYS A 3 -2.19 6.19 -21.96
C LYS A 3 -1.18 7.10 -21.25
N ASP A 4 -1.49 7.46 -20.01
CA ASP A 4 -0.69 8.36 -19.18
C ASP A 4 0.22 7.57 -18.22
N LEU A 5 0.33 6.24 -18.40
CA LEU A 5 1.11 5.32 -17.54
C LEU A 5 0.75 5.41 -16.04
N ARG A 6 -0.53 5.64 -15.74
CA ARG A 6 -1.07 5.74 -14.38
C ARG A 6 -1.91 4.52 -14.03
N PHE A 7 -2.04 4.24 -12.73
CA PHE A 7 -2.90 3.17 -12.21
C PHE A 7 -3.53 3.54 -10.87
N ARG A 8 -4.59 2.82 -10.47
CA ARG A 8 -5.17 2.93 -9.13
C ARG A 8 -4.69 1.76 -8.29
N ALA A 9 -4.17 2.02 -7.11
CA ALA A 9 -3.59 1.03 -6.21
C ALA A 9 -4.31 1.02 -4.86
N ILE A 10 -4.45 -0.16 -4.27
CA ILE A 10 -4.87 -0.34 -2.88
C ILE A 10 -3.77 -1.14 -2.20
N SER A 11 -3.25 -0.63 -1.08
CA SER A 11 -2.23 -1.33 -0.27
C SER A 11 -2.88 -1.81 1.02
N SER A 12 -3.61 -2.92 0.97
CA SER A 12 -4.20 -3.58 2.15
C SER A 12 -4.62 -5.01 1.81
N PRO A 13 -4.62 -5.93 2.79
CA PRO A 13 -5.42 -7.15 2.68
C PRO A 13 -6.88 -6.80 2.39
N PRO A 14 -7.65 -7.66 1.68
CA PRO A 14 -9.07 -7.42 1.44
C PRO A 14 -9.84 -7.23 2.76
N TYR A 15 -10.71 -6.22 2.82
CA TYR A 15 -11.46 -5.88 4.04
C TYR A 15 -12.94 -5.53 3.79
N GLU A 16 -13.47 -5.87 2.61
CA GLU A 16 -14.86 -5.56 2.24
C GLU A 16 -15.85 -6.47 2.98
N ASN A 17 -15.62 -7.78 2.91
CA ASN A 17 -16.49 -8.80 3.52
C ASN A 17 -15.86 -9.49 4.74
N VAL A 18 -14.67 -9.03 5.14
CA VAL A 18 -13.92 -9.55 6.29
C VAL A 18 -13.35 -8.38 7.08
N PRO A 19 -13.05 -8.54 8.37
CA PRO A 19 -12.44 -7.47 9.16
C PRO A 19 -11.12 -7.00 8.55
N ALA A 20 -10.90 -5.69 8.58
CA ALA A 20 -9.62 -5.12 8.21
C ALA A 20 -8.49 -5.67 9.10
N PHE A 21 -7.36 -5.95 8.48
CA PHE A 21 -6.23 -6.56 9.16
C PHE A 21 -5.61 -5.59 10.18
N GLN A 22 -5.24 -6.12 11.35
CA GLN A 22 -4.57 -5.37 12.39
C GLN A 22 -3.46 -6.21 13.03
N TRP A 23 -2.21 -5.75 12.94
CA TRP A 23 -1.04 -6.50 13.44
C TRP A 23 -1.17 -6.83 14.92
N SER A 24 -1.52 -5.87 15.78
CA SER A 24 -1.66 -6.05 17.23
C SER A 24 -2.71 -7.10 17.64
N LYS A 25 -3.68 -7.41 16.76
CA LYS A 25 -4.72 -8.42 16.98
C LYS A 25 -4.47 -9.73 16.26
N PHE A 26 -3.38 -9.83 15.49
CA PHE A 26 -3.03 -11.04 14.77
C PHE A 26 -2.36 -12.06 15.69
N ASP A 27 -2.62 -13.35 15.47
CA ASP A 27 -2.13 -14.45 16.33
C ASP A 27 -0.60 -14.50 16.46
N TYR A 28 0.12 -13.93 15.48
CA TYR A 28 1.58 -13.93 15.43
C TYR A 28 2.20 -12.55 15.68
N ASN A 29 1.47 -11.61 16.28
CA ASN A 29 1.90 -10.23 16.52
C ASN A 29 3.28 -10.09 17.20
N THR A 30 3.65 -11.01 18.09
CA THR A 30 4.92 -11.05 18.83
C THR A 30 6.01 -11.86 18.13
N ARG A 31 5.65 -12.68 17.14
CA ARG A 31 6.57 -13.56 16.41
C ARG A 31 7.01 -12.96 15.08
N VAL A 32 6.15 -12.16 14.45
CA VAL A 32 6.42 -11.52 13.16
C VAL A 32 6.78 -10.06 13.37
N ARG A 33 8.04 -9.72 13.08
CA ARG A 33 8.49 -8.33 13.06
C ARG A 33 7.95 -7.62 11.82
N HIS A 34 7.30 -6.48 12.03
CA HIS A 34 6.66 -5.67 10.98
C HIS A 34 7.05 -4.19 11.15
N VAL A 35 8.34 -3.95 11.39
CA VAL A 35 8.88 -2.59 11.61
C VAL A 35 8.64 -1.73 10.38
N GLY A 36 8.13 -0.51 10.60
CA GLY A 36 7.80 0.45 9.53
C GLY A 36 6.44 0.21 8.88
N GLN A 37 5.72 -0.85 9.23
CA GLN A 37 4.35 -1.07 8.76
C GLN A 37 3.32 -0.46 9.72
N PRO A 38 2.19 0.05 9.20
CA PRO A 38 1.05 0.48 10.01
C PRO A 38 0.47 -0.70 10.80
N ASP A 39 -0.04 -0.45 12.03
CA ASP A 39 -0.72 -1.50 12.80
C ASP A 39 -2.04 -1.91 12.12
N PHE A 40 -2.86 -0.94 11.70
CA PHE A 40 -4.17 -1.17 11.11
C PHE A 40 -4.16 -0.90 9.60
N TRP A 41 -4.61 -1.88 8.82
CA TRP A 41 -4.58 -1.87 7.35
C TRP A 41 -6.01 -1.74 6.80
N LYS A 42 -6.42 -0.50 6.54
CA LYS A 42 -7.70 -0.16 5.91
C LYS A 42 -7.52 1.02 4.94
N PHE A 43 -6.53 0.89 4.06
CA PHE A 43 -6.19 1.95 3.12
C PHE A 43 -7.13 1.95 1.92
N GLY A 44 -7.73 3.11 1.64
CA GLY A 44 -8.51 3.31 0.43
C GLY A 44 -7.64 3.35 -0.84
N PRO A 45 -8.29 3.33 -2.00
CA PRO A 45 -7.57 3.39 -3.27
C PRO A 45 -6.92 4.75 -3.52
N VAL A 46 -5.69 4.71 -4.03
CA VAL A 46 -4.88 5.89 -4.40
C VAL A 46 -4.46 5.82 -5.87
N GLU A 47 -4.23 6.97 -6.50
CA GLU A 47 -3.54 7.08 -7.78
C GLU A 47 -2.13 7.63 -7.48
N PRO A 48 -1.08 6.79 -7.56
CA PRO A 48 0.26 7.23 -7.18
C PRO A 48 0.78 8.26 -8.18
N VAL A 49 1.30 9.36 -7.63
CA VAL A 49 2.08 10.35 -8.38
C VAL A 49 3.51 10.25 -7.87
N TRP A 50 4.40 9.77 -8.72
CA TRP A 50 5.81 9.69 -8.39
C TRP A 50 6.49 11.02 -8.69
N GLU A 51 7.30 11.51 -7.77
CA GLU A 51 8.23 12.60 -8.04
C GLU A 51 9.34 12.07 -8.94
N THR A 52 9.11 12.04 -10.25
CA THR A 52 10.23 12.10 -11.18
C THR A 52 10.63 13.57 -11.25
N PHE A 53 11.56 14.01 -10.39
CA PHE A 53 12.39 15.16 -10.75
C PHE A 53 12.88 14.92 -12.18
N ASP A 54 12.92 15.93 -13.05
CA ASP A 54 13.29 15.85 -14.48
C ASP A 54 14.55 15.00 -14.76
N VAL A 55 14.44 13.67 -14.71
CA VAL A 55 15.49 12.74 -15.09
C VAL A 55 15.33 12.61 -16.59
N LYS A 56 16.06 13.47 -17.32
CA LYS A 56 16.23 13.29 -18.75
C LYS A 56 17.00 11.99 -18.93
N ALA A 57 16.35 10.98 -19.50
CA ALA A 57 17.05 9.83 -20.02
C ALA A 57 17.90 10.34 -21.20
N ASP A 58 19.23 10.28 -21.08
CA ASP A 58 20.11 10.45 -22.22
C ASP A 58 19.95 9.20 -23.09
N ILE A 59 19.14 9.32 -24.14
CA ILE A 59 18.92 8.30 -25.18
C ILE A 59 19.75 8.67 -26.41
#